data_AF-A0A0P7CJM5-F1
#
_entry.id   AF-A0A0P7CJM5-F1
#
_cell.length_a   1.000
_cell.length_b   1.000
_cell.length_c   1.000
_cell.angle_alpha   90.00
_cell.angle_beta   90.00
_cell.angle_gamma   90.00
#
_symmetry.space_group_name_H-M   'P 1'
#
loop_
_entity.id
_entity.type
_entity.pdbx_description
1 polymer ?
#
loop_
_entity_poly.entity_id
_entity_poly.type
_entity_poly.pdbx_seq_one_letter_code
_entity_poly.pdbx_strand_id
1 'polypeptide(L)'
;MPATGAFEDVRLDIDDPVAVVTIDRPASMNAFRGQTLRELHQAFTLAEHDRRVVGIVLTGAEQGVSWLLPRLVGPAHALDLLWSSRVVSAPEALAIGLAQRVVPSDRLLDECRAYIAELAAIASPHSMMVSKQLVYQHLQRDLGEAVDQTDGLMRESFRRPDPVEGATAFLERREPRFDRLDLLPPA
;
A
#
# COMPACT_ATOMS: atom_id res chain seq x y z
N MET A 1 -8.26 -20.93 -22.94
CA MET A 1 -7.20 -19.90 -22.89
C MET A 1 -7.40 -18.93 -24.05
N PRO A 2 -7.56 -17.62 -23.81
CA PRO A 2 -7.23 -16.60 -24.80
C PRO A 2 -5.74 -16.24 -24.66
N ALA A 3 -5.10 -15.95 -25.78
CA ALA A 3 -3.66 -15.76 -25.88
C ALA A 3 -3.17 -14.55 -25.06
N THR A 4 -2.42 -14.82 -24.00
CA THR A 4 -1.53 -13.88 -23.32
C THR A 4 -0.38 -13.52 -24.26
N GLY A 5 -0.60 -12.54 -25.14
CA GLY A 5 0.51 -11.86 -25.80
C GLY A 5 1.30 -11.08 -24.76
N ALA A 6 2.61 -11.29 -24.67
CA ALA A 6 3.47 -10.55 -23.76
C ALA A 6 3.41 -9.04 -24.08
N PHE A 7 3.18 -8.22 -23.06
CA PHE A 7 3.35 -6.76 -23.14
C PHE A 7 4.81 -6.42 -23.48
N GLU A 8 5.05 -5.36 -24.26
CA GLU A 8 6.39 -4.95 -24.72
C GLU A 8 6.93 -3.76 -23.92
N ASP A 9 6.08 -2.79 -23.63
CA ASP A 9 6.42 -1.56 -22.90
C ASP A 9 5.99 -1.59 -21.44
N VAL A 10 5.06 -2.48 -21.12
CA VAL A 10 4.46 -2.63 -19.80
C VAL A 10 4.73 -4.04 -19.29
N ARG A 11 4.73 -4.24 -17.99
CA ARG A 11 4.70 -5.55 -17.37
C ARG A 11 3.59 -5.55 -16.33
N LEU A 12 2.59 -6.40 -16.54
CA LEU A 12 1.57 -6.70 -15.53
C LEU A 12 2.00 -7.93 -14.77
N ASP A 13 2.09 -7.81 -13.45
CA ASP A 13 2.25 -8.93 -12.53
C ASP A 13 1.07 -8.91 -11.56
N ILE A 14 0.24 -9.97 -11.57
CA ILE A 14 -0.88 -10.11 -10.64
C ILE A 14 -0.45 -11.07 -9.53
N ASP A 15 -0.10 -10.51 -8.37
CA ASP A 15 0.20 -11.24 -7.15
C ASP A 15 -0.84 -10.86 -6.08
N ASP A 16 -1.87 -11.70 -5.95
CA ASP A 16 -3.04 -11.51 -5.08
C ASP A 16 -2.65 -10.95 -3.68
N PRO A 17 -3.21 -9.81 -3.20
CA PRO A 17 -4.34 -9.09 -3.78
C PRO A 17 -3.93 -7.85 -4.57
N VAL A 18 -2.69 -7.77 -5.06
CA VAL A 18 -2.16 -6.58 -5.71
C VAL A 18 -1.71 -6.87 -7.13
N ALA A 19 -2.24 -6.10 -8.08
CA ALA A 19 -1.69 -6.09 -9.43
C ALA A 19 -0.64 -4.99 -9.55
N VAL A 20 0.59 -5.35 -9.92
CA VAL A 20 1.66 -4.41 -10.20
C VAL A 20 1.78 -4.22 -11.70
N VAL A 21 1.50 -3.02 -12.16
CA VAL A 21 1.66 -2.60 -13.56
C VAL A 21 2.92 -1.75 -13.64
N THR A 22 3.96 -2.25 -14.29
CA THR A 22 5.24 -1.58 -14.47
C THR A 22 5.37 -1.06 -15.89
N ILE A 23 5.85 0.16 -16.09
CA ILE A 23 6.33 0.64 -17.38
C ILE A 23 7.81 0.24 -17.47
N ASP A 24 8.15 -0.65 -18.39
CA ASP A 24 9.45 -1.34 -18.48
C ASP A 24 10.16 -0.96 -19.79
N ARG A 25 10.48 0.33 -19.93
CA ARG A 25 11.23 0.88 -21.06
C ARG A 25 12.51 1.60 -20.59
N PRO A 26 13.43 0.89 -19.91
CA PRO A 26 14.58 1.53 -19.25
C PRO A 26 15.52 2.24 -20.25
N ALA A 27 15.65 1.72 -21.48
CA ALA A 27 16.44 2.34 -22.55
C ALA A 27 15.92 3.74 -22.96
N SER A 28 14.67 4.08 -22.62
CA SER A 28 14.06 5.40 -22.82
C SER A 28 13.60 6.04 -21.51
N MET A 29 14.19 5.67 -20.36
CA MET A 29 13.78 6.13 -19.03
C MET A 29 12.27 5.98 -18.75
N ASN A 30 11.67 4.86 -19.16
CA ASN A 30 10.25 4.57 -19.02
C ASN A 30 9.31 5.62 -19.65
N ALA A 31 9.76 6.34 -20.69
CA ALA A 31 8.95 7.29 -21.45
C ALA A 31 7.74 6.62 -22.12
N PHE A 32 6.59 7.29 -22.11
CA PHE A 32 5.34 6.77 -22.66
C PHE A 32 5.29 6.92 -24.19
N ARG A 33 4.74 5.91 -24.89
CA ARG A 33 4.33 6.00 -26.30
C ARG A 33 2.92 5.44 -26.50
N GLY A 34 2.35 5.59 -27.69
CA GLY A 34 1.02 5.08 -28.00
C GLY A 34 0.84 3.57 -27.74
N GLN A 35 1.93 2.80 -27.74
CA GLN A 35 1.95 1.40 -27.35
C GLN A 35 1.88 1.22 -25.82
N THR A 36 2.75 1.87 -25.04
CA THR A 36 2.71 1.90 -23.57
C THR A 36 1.29 2.17 -23.03
N LEU A 37 0.59 3.17 -23.59
CA LEU A 37 -0.77 3.53 -23.14
C LEU A 37 -1.82 2.44 -23.42
N ARG A 38 -1.74 1.76 -24.57
CA ARG A 38 -2.64 0.63 -24.87
C ARG A 38 -2.38 -0.55 -23.96
N GLU A 39 -1.11 -0.85 -23.70
CA GLU A 39 -0.72 -1.96 -22.82
C GLU A 39 -1.07 -1.69 -21.36
N LEU A 40 -0.93 -0.46 -20.87
CA LEU A 40 -1.40 -0.06 -19.52
C LEU A 40 -2.91 -0.25 -19.37
N HIS A 41 -3.72 0.22 -20.33
CA HIS A 41 -5.17 0.07 -20.29
C HIS A 41 -5.59 -1.40 -20.25
N GLN A 42 -4.91 -2.25 -21.03
CA GLN A 42 -5.15 -3.68 -21.07
C GLN A 42 -4.68 -4.37 -19.78
N ALA A 43 -3.55 -3.95 -19.19
CA ALA A 43 -3.03 -4.45 -17.93
C ALA A 43 -3.96 -4.14 -16.74
N PHE A 44 -4.51 -2.92 -16.68
CA PHE A 44 -5.49 -2.54 -15.67
C PHE A 44 -6.81 -3.27 -15.84
N THR A 45 -7.32 -3.37 -17.07
CA THR A 45 -8.57 -4.12 -17.33
C THR A 45 -8.44 -5.57 -16.86
N LEU A 46 -7.29 -6.22 -17.12
CA LEU A 46 -7.03 -7.58 -16.64
C LEU A 46 -6.95 -7.66 -15.11
N ALA A 47 -6.29 -6.70 -14.46
CA ALA A 47 -6.19 -6.64 -13.01
C ALA A 47 -7.55 -6.37 -12.33
N GLU A 48 -8.35 -5.43 -12.84
CA GLU A 48 -9.66 -5.06 -12.27
C GLU A 48 -10.69 -6.19 -12.37
N HIS A 49 -10.62 -6.99 -13.43
CA HIS A 49 -11.52 -8.13 -13.62
C HIS A 49 -11.02 -9.40 -12.93
N ASP A 50 -9.81 -9.38 -12.36
CA ASP A 50 -9.28 -10.48 -11.59
C ASP A 50 -9.73 -10.34 -10.13
N ARG A 51 -10.66 -11.22 -9.72
CA ARG A 51 -11.26 -11.22 -8.36
C ARG A 51 -10.27 -11.37 -7.22
N ARG A 52 -9.03 -11.77 -7.53
CA ARG A 52 -7.90 -11.82 -6.60
C ARG A 52 -7.41 -10.41 -6.25
N VAL A 53 -7.51 -9.46 -7.16
CA VAL A 53 -6.92 -8.14 -7.01
C VAL A 53 -7.85 -7.22 -6.20
N VAL A 54 -7.38 -6.79 -5.04
CA VAL A 54 -7.98 -5.77 -4.16
C VAL A 54 -7.30 -4.40 -4.33
N GLY A 55 -6.10 -4.34 -4.90
CA GLY A 55 -5.41 -3.07 -5.18
C GLY A 55 -4.50 -3.12 -6.41
N ILE A 56 -4.31 -2.00 -7.09
CA ILE A 56 -3.43 -1.92 -8.27
C ILE A 56 -2.31 -0.90 -8.01
N VAL A 57 -1.07 -1.29 -8.23
CA VAL A 57 0.12 -0.44 -8.14
C VAL A 57 0.64 -0.19 -9.56
N LEU A 58 0.50 1.04 -10.06
CA LEU A 58 1.19 1.48 -11.27
C LEU A 58 2.57 2.06 -10.90
N THR A 59 3.60 1.63 -11.60
CA THR A 59 4.95 2.17 -11.47
C THR A 59 5.63 2.32 -12.83
N GLY A 60 6.50 3.32 -12.95
CA GLY A 60 7.35 3.64 -14.09
C GLY A 60 8.43 4.58 -13.57
N ALA A 61 9.54 4.78 -14.28
CA ALA A 61 10.60 5.66 -13.77
C ALA A 61 10.00 7.06 -13.48
N GLU A 62 10.17 7.51 -12.24
CA GLU A 62 9.87 8.83 -11.66
C GLU A 62 8.42 9.33 -11.55
N GLN A 63 7.38 8.65 -12.06
CA GLN A 63 6.02 9.18 -11.88
C GLN A 63 5.47 8.87 -10.48
N GLY A 64 5.21 9.94 -9.72
CA GLY A 64 4.72 9.90 -8.35
C GLY A 64 5.80 10.18 -7.30
N VAL A 65 7.09 10.13 -7.64
CA VAL A 65 8.17 10.38 -6.67
C VAL A 65 8.17 11.83 -6.18
N SER A 66 7.91 12.80 -7.05
CA SER A 66 7.78 14.21 -6.68
C SER A 66 6.54 14.52 -5.83
N TRP A 67 5.57 13.59 -5.77
CA TRP A 67 4.41 13.68 -4.89
C TRP A 67 4.61 12.90 -3.59
N LEU A 68 5.08 11.66 -3.69
CA LEU A 68 5.22 10.72 -2.59
C LEU A 68 6.44 11.01 -1.73
N LEU A 69 7.61 11.19 -2.35
CA LEU A 69 8.87 11.38 -1.63
C LEU A 69 8.84 12.58 -0.68
N PRO A 70 8.39 13.79 -1.07
CA PRO A 70 8.33 14.90 -0.11
C PRO A 70 7.29 14.70 1.00
N ARG A 71 6.30 13.81 0.83
CA ARG A 71 5.36 13.43 1.91
C ARG A 71 5.96 12.44 2.90
N LEU A 72 6.98 11.69 2.48
CA LEU A 72 7.72 10.75 3.34
C LEU A 72 8.89 11.43 4.03
N VAL A 73 9.70 12.19 3.29
CA VAL A 73 11.00 12.70 3.76
C VAL A 73 11.07 14.23 3.84
N GLY A 74 9.97 14.93 3.54
CA GLY A 74 9.95 16.37 3.42
C GLY A 74 10.56 16.89 2.11
N PRO A 75 10.24 18.13 1.71
CA PRO A 75 10.66 18.69 0.43
C PRO A 75 12.18 18.87 0.29
N ALA A 76 12.89 19.16 1.38
CA ALA A 76 14.34 19.39 1.33
C ALA A 76 15.10 18.11 0.97
N HIS A 77 14.86 17.01 1.70
CA HIS A 77 15.46 15.72 1.38
C HIS A 77 14.98 15.19 0.03
N ALA A 78 13.72 15.39 -0.33
CA ALA A 78 13.22 15.00 -1.65
C ALA A 78 13.98 15.68 -2.79
N LEU A 79 14.21 17.00 -2.74
CA LEU A 79 14.95 17.71 -3.78
C LEU A 79 16.41 17.29 -3.85
N ASP A 80 17.09 17.11 -2.71
CA ASP A 80 18.46 16.60 -2.68
C ASP A 80 18.57 15.23 -3.37
N LEU A 81 17.68 14.30 -3.04
CA LEU A 81 17.67 12.96 -3.62
C LEU A 81 17.34 12.98 -5.12
N LEU A 82 16.35 13.78 -5.54
CA LEU A 82 15.93 13.87 -6.94
C LEU A 82 16.98 14.53 -7.83
N TRP A 83 17.70 15.53 -7.34
CA TRP A 83 18.75 16.19 -8.11
C TRP A 83 20.05 15.39 -8.16
N SER A 84 20.45 14.83 -7.03
CA SER A 84 21.73 14.13 -6.93
C SER A 84 21.68 12.71 -7.49
N SER A 85 20.51 12.08 -7.49
CA SER A 85 20.36 10.64 -7.77
C SER A 85 21.33 9.76 -6.96
N ARG A 86 21.76 10.24 -5.78
CA ARG A 86 22.77 9.57 -4.95
C ARG A 86 22.19 8.35 -4.25
N VAL A 87 23.08 7.47 -3.82
CA VAL A 87 22.72 6.32 -2.97
C VAL A 87 22.44 6.80 -1.55
N VAL A 88 21.35 6.29 -0.97
CA VAL A 88 20.94 6.55 0.43
C VAL A 88 21.30 5.34 1.29
N SER A 89 22.02 5.59 2.38
CA SER A 89 22.37 4.53 3.34
C SER A 89 21.20 4.15 4.24
N ALA A 90 21.20 2.96 4.85
CA ALA A 90 20.12 2.56 5.77
C ALA A 90 19.97 3.49 7.00
N PRO A 91 21.05 3.94 7.68
CA PRO A 91 20.94 4.90 8.78
C PRO A 91 20.34 6.24 8.34
N GLU A 92 20.72 6.70 7.15
CA GLU A 92 20.16 7.92 6.58
C GLU A 92 18.69 7.76 6.20
N ALA A 93 18.32 6.65 5.56
CA ALA A 93 16.94 6.35 5.21
C ALA A 93 16.02 6.39 6.46
N LEU A 94 16.51 5.90 7.60
CA LEU A 94 15.82 6.01 8.88
C LEU A 94 15.72 7.48 9.35
N ALA A 95 16.83 8.21 9.30
CA ALA A 95 16.88 9.59 9.77
C ALA A 95 15.96 10.53 8.98
N ILE A 96 15.82 10.32 7.67
CA ILE A 96 14.96 11.14 6.81
C ILE A 96 13.52 10.65 6.73
N GLY A 97 13.16 9.54 7.39
CA GLY A 97 11.80 8.98 7.37
C GLY A 97 11.46 8.11 6.15
N LEU A 98 12.44 7.81 5.29
CA LEU A 98 12.29 6.90 4.15
C LEU A 98 12.11 5.44 4.61
N ALA A 99 12.70 5.08 5.75
CA ALA A 99 12.53 3.81 6.43
C ALA A 99 12.10 4.01 7.89
N GLN A 100 11.34 3.06 8.44
CA GLN A 100 10.82 3.18 9.81
C GLN A 100 11.64 2.36 10.82
N ARG A 101 12.43 1.39 10.36
CA ARG A 101 13.31 0.54 11.17
C ARG A 101 14.56 0.15 10.37
N VAL A 102 15.69 -0.02 11.05
CA VAL A 102 16.94 -0.56 10.49
C VAL A 102 17.38 -1.72 11.37
N VAL A 103 17.64 -2.87 10.76
CA VAL A 103 18.00 -4.12 11.44
C VAL A 103 19.18 -4.77 10.71
N PRO A 104 19.93 -5.69 11.37
CA PRO A 104 20.94 -6.50 10.70
C PRO A 104 20.35 -7.23 9.48
N SER A 105 21.10 -7.30 8.38
CA SER A 105 20.62 -7.83 7.10
C SER A 105 20.23 -9.31 7.17
N ASP A 106 20.93 -10.09 8.00
CA ASP A 106 20.66 -11.50 8.28
C ASP A 106 19.38 -11.72 9.12
N ARG A 107 18.85 -10.66 9.72
CA ARG A 107 17.64 -10.67 10.56
C ARG A 107 16.43 -10.03 9.89
N LEU A 108 16.57 -9.41 8.71
CA LEU A 108 15.52 -8.60 8.07
C LEU A 108 14.16 -9.32 7.98
N LEU A 109 14.14 -10.54 7.41
CA LEU A 109 12.90 -11.28 7.23
C LEU A 109 12.29 -11.76 8.56
N ASP A 110 13.13 -12.12 9.53
CA ASP A 110 12.67 -12.53 10.86
C ASP A 110 11.98 -11.37 11.58
N GLU A 111 12.58 -10.18 11.54
CA GLU A 111 12.03 -8.97 12.15
C GLU A 111 10.73 -8.52 11.44
N CYS A 112 10.66 -8.60 10.11
CA CYS A 112 9.42 -8.34 9.36
C CYS A 112 8.30 -9.30 9.77
N ARG A 113 8.59 -10.60 9.86
CA ARG A 113 7.61 -11.62 10.28
C ARG A 113 7.15 -11.41 11.71
N ALA A 114 8.07 -11.12 12.61
CA ALA A 114 7.76 -10.84 14.00
C ALA A 114 6.83 -9.63 14.13
N TYR A 115 7.10 -8.54 13.40
CA TYR A 115 6.24 -7.36 13.40
C TYR A 115 4.84 -7.63 12.85
N ILE A 116 4.73 -8.39 11.75
CA ILE A 116 3.42 -8.77 11.20
C ILE A 116 2.66 -9.67 12.19
N ALA A 117 3.35 -10.61 12.84
CA ALA A 117 2.75 -11.49 13.85
C ALA A 117 2.24 -10.70 15.07
N GLU A 118 3.01 -9.71 15.54
CA GLU A 118 2.61 -8.79 16.60
C GLU A 118 1.34 -8.03 16.20
N LEU A 119 1.32 -7.39 15.02
CA LEU A 119 0.14 -6.68 14.53
C LEU A 119 -1.08 -7.59 14.45
N ALA A 120 -0.92 -8.80 13.92
CA ALA A 120 -2.02 -9.77 13.79
C ALA A 120 -2.54 -10.27 15.13
N ALA A 121 -1.73 -10.27 16.19
CA ALA A 121 -2.12 -10.69 17.53
C ALA A 121 -2.93 -9.62 18.28
N ILE A 122 -2.69 -8.33 17.99
CA ILE A 122 -3.23 -7.24 18.82
C ILE A 122 -4.24 -6.35 18.10
N ALA A 123 -4.28 -6.35 16.76
CA ALA A 123 -5.08 -5.40 16.00
C ALA A 123 -6.20 -6.08 15.20
N SER A 124 -7.38 -5.45 15.20
CA SER A 124 -8.50 -5.88 14.34
C SER A 124 -8.11 -5.73 12.86
N PRO A 125 -8.23 -6.79 12.04
CA PRO A 125 -7.98 -6.72 10.60
C PRO A 125 -8.82 -5.65 9.90
N HIS A 126 -10.09 -5.51 10.31
CA HIS A 126 -10.99 -4.49 9.78
C HIS A 126 -10.53 -3.08 10.14
N SER A 127 -10.18 -2.85 11.41
CA SER A 127 -9.66 -1.55 11.85
C SER A 127 -8.37 -1.19 11.12
N MET A 128 -7.44 -2.13 10.97
CA MET A 128 -6.20 -1.90 10.19
C MET A 128 -6.49 -1.51 8.74
N MET A 129 -7.40 -2.23 8.08
CA MET A 129 -7.82 -1.95 6.69
C MET A 129 -8.41 -0.54 6.57
N VAL A 130 -9.38 -0.21 7.42
CA VAL A 130 -10.06 1.10 7.40
C VAL A 130 -9.08 2.22 7.76
N SER A 131 -8.23 2.05 8.77
CA SER A 131 -7.21 3.04 9.14
C SER A 131 -6.23 3.28 7.99
N LYS A 132 -5.74 2.23 7.33
CA LYS A 132 -4.87 2.38 6.15
C LYS A 132 -5.58 3.12 5.03
N GLN A 133 -6.82 2.74 4.73
CA GLN A 133 -7.63 3.40 3.70
C GLN A 133 -7.84 4.88 4.01
N LEU A 134 -8.21 5.23 5.25
CA LEU A 134 -8.43 6.61 5.65
C LEU A 134 -7.16 7.44 5.56
N VAL A 135 -6.03 6.94 6.07
CA VAL A 135 -4.74 7.65 5.98
C VAL A 135 -4.42 8.01 4.53
N TYR A 136 -4.52 7.06 3.59
CA TYR A 136 -4.23 7.35 2.18
C TYR A 136 -5.26 8.27 1.52
N GLN A 137 -6.55 8.13 1.84
CA GLN A 137 -7.59 9.00 1.29
C GLN A 137 -7.49 10.44 1.83
N HIS A 138 -7.11 10.61 3.11
CA HIS A 138 -7.04 11.90 3.77
C HIS A 138 -5.82 12.73 3.36
N LEU A 139 -4.80 12.12 2.75
CA LEU A 139 -3.69 12.85 2.10
C LEU A 139 -4.15 13.79 0.96
N GLN A 140 -5.41 13.67 0.54
CA GLN A 140 -5.99 14.41 -0.58
C GLN A 140 -7.32 15.10 -0.20
N ARG A 141 -7.71 15.10 1.08
CA ARG A 141 -8.99 15.67 1.53
C ARG A 141 -8.82 16.85 2.47
N ASP A 142 -9.85 17.68 2.51
CA ASP A 142 -9.96 18.74 3.51
C ASP A 142 -10.31 18.17 4.89
N LEU A 143 -9.89 18.88 5.94
CA LEU A 143 -10.03 18.42 7.32
C LEU A 143 -11.49 18.12 7.69
N GLY A 144 -12.45 18.97 7.30
CA GLY A 144 -13.86 18.78 7.61
C GLY A 144 -14.42 17.48 7.03
N GLU A 145 -14.15 17.24 5.74
CA GLU A 145 -14.59 16.01 5.05
C GLU A 145 -13.93 14.75 5.62
N ALA A 146 -12.64 14.85 5.97
CA ALA A 146 -11.90 13.76 6.58
C ALA A 146 -12.47 13.37 7.96
N VAL A 147 -12.84 14.37 8.77
CA VAL A 147 -13.49 14.15 10.08
C VAL A 147 -14.87 13.55 9.91
N ASP A 148 -15.72 14.12 9.06
CA ASP A 148 -17.09 13.62 8.81
C ASP A 148 -17.09 12.16 8.34
N GLN A 149 -16.16 11.80 7.46
CA GLN A 149 -15.99 10.42 7.02
C GLN A 149 -15.55 9.50 8.16
N THR A 150 -14.57 9.94 8.97
CA THR A 150 -14.07 9.16 10.11
C THR A 150 -15.19 8.91 11.12
N ASP A 151 -15.99 9.93 11.44
CA ASP A 151 -17.14 9.82 12.35
C ASP A 151 -18.23 8.90 11.81
N GLY A 152 -18.44 8.89 10.49
CA GLY A 152 -19.33 7.94 9.82
C GLY A 152 -18.87 6.49 10.00
N LEU A 153 -17.60 6.21 9.68
CA LEU A 153 -17.01 4.88 9.78
C LEU A 153 -16.88 4.40 11.24
N MET A 154 -16.60 5.31 12.18
CA MET A 154 -16.58 4.99 13.61
C MET A 154 -17.97 4.52 14.08
N ARG A 155 -19.04 5.23 13.68
CA ARG A 155 -20.42 4.83 13.99
C ARG A 155 -20.79 3.47 13.37
N GLU A 156 -20.33 3.19 12.16
CA GLU A 156 -20.53 1.88 11.52
C GLU A 156 -19.76 0.78 12.26
N SER A 157 -18.52 1.06 12.68
CA SER A 157 -17.65 0.10 13.38
C SER A 157 -18.31 -0.45 14.65
N PHE A 158 -19.02 0.38 15.42
CA PHE A 158 -19.76 -0.08 16.61
C PHE A 158 -20.85 -1.14 16.35
N ARG A 159 -21.27 -1.33 15.09
CA ARG A 159 -22.21 -2.39 14.71
C ARG A 159 -21.52 -3.73 14.43
N ARG A 160 -20.18 -3.76 14.38
CA ARG A 160 -19.37 -4.96 14.12
C ARG A 160 -18.98 -5.65 15.44
N PRO A 161 -18.60 -6.94 15.39
CA PRO A 161 -18.18 -7.67 16.60
C PRO A 161 -16.83 -7.19 17.17
N ASP A 162 -15.91 -6.72 16.32
CA ASP A 162 -14.52 -6.40 16.70
C ASP A 162 -14.40 -5.39 17.86
N PRO A 163 -15.13 -4.25 17.92
CA PRO A 163 -15.00 -3.34 19.06
C PRO A 163 -15.43 -3.95 20.39
N VAL A 164 -16.45 -4.82 20.38
CA VAL A 164 -16.92 -5.52 21.59
C VAL A 164 -15.87 -6.51 22.06
N GLU A 165 -15.31 -7.31 21.14
CA GLU A 165 -14.24 -8.25 21.46
C GLU A 165 -12.97 -7.54 21.94
N GLY A 166 -12.56 -6.47 21.27
CA GLY A 166 -11.40 -5.67 21.69
C GLY A 166 -11.55 -5.11 23.11
N ALA A 167 -12.73 -4.56 23.43
CA ALA A 167 -13.03 -4.08 24.77
C ALA A 167 -13.05 -5.22 25.81
N THR A 168 -13.63 -6.37 25.45
CA THR A 168 -13.74 -7.53 26.33
C THR A 168 -12.36 -8.13 26.63
N ALA A 169 -11.55 -8.38 25.59
CA ALA A 169 -10.20 -8.90 25.72
C ALA A 169 -9.30 -7.99 26.58
N PHE A 170 -9.45 -6.66 26.43
CA PHE A 170 -8.76 -5.67 27.25
C PHE A 170 -9.15 -5.77 28.74
N LEU A 171 -10.46 -5.84 29.04
CA LEU A 171 -10.96 -5.99 30.41
C LEU A 171 -10.52 -7.33 31.05
N GLU A 172 -10.51 -8.39 30.24
CA GLU A 172 -10.12 -9.76 30.66
C GLU A 172 -8.60 -9.99 30.65
N ARG A 173 -7.79 -9.01 30.21
CA ARG A 173 -6.33 -9.10 30.09
C ARG A 173 -5.85 -10.33 29.29
N ARG A 174 -6.53 -10.61 28.19
CA ARG A 174 -6.17 -11.66 27.23
C ARG A 174 -5.97 -11.08 25.84
N GLU A 175 -5.37 -11.86 24.95
CA GLU A 175 -5.30 -11.50 23.54
C GLU A 175 -6.71 -11.50 22.91
N PRO A 176 -7.02 -10.51 22.05
CA PRO A 176 -8.28 -10.46 21.34
C PRO A 176 -8.34 -11.53 20.25
N ARG A 177 -9.54 -12.02 19.98
CA ARG A 177 -9.84 -13.01 18.95
C ARG A 177 -10.69 -12.36 17.86
N PHE A 178 -10.04 -11.63 16.98
CA PHE A 178 -10.73 -10.99 15.85
C PHE A 178 -10.99 -12.00 14.73
N ASP A 179 -12.17 -11.89 14.12
CA ASP A 179 -12.50 -12.65 12.92
C ASP A 179 -11.66 -12.14 11.73
N ARG A 180 -11.37 -13.03 10.80
CA ARG A 180 -10.73 -12.65 9.53
C ARG A 180 -11.72 -11.90 8.65
N LEU A 181 -11.20 -11.02 7.80
CA LEU A 181 -12.02 -10.34 6.80
C LEU A 181 -12.58 -11.35 5.80
N ASP A 182 -13.89 -11.33 5.63
CA ASP A 182 -14.56 -12.01 4.53
C ASP A 182 -14.60 -11.07 3.32
N LEU A 183 -13.57 -11.18 2.46
CA LEU A 183 -13.45 -10.39 1.23
C LEU A 183 -14.06 -11.10 0.01
N LEU A 184 -14.95 -12.08 0.21
CA LEU A 184 -15.64 -12.72 -0.90
C LEU A 184 -16.35 -11.66 -1.77
N PRO A 185 -16.18 -11.70 -3.11
CA PRO A 185 -16.82 -10.73 -3.98
C PRO A 185 -18.36 -10.84 -3.87
N PRO A 186 -19.11 -9.74 -4.00
CA PRO A 186 -20.57 -9.83 -4.10
C PRO A 186 -20.94 -10.75 -5.29
N ALA A 187 -21.93 -11.61 -5.06
CA ALA A 187 -22.43 -12.60 -6.02
C ALA A 187 -22.87 -11.99 -7.36
#